data_AF-A0A925BDZ9-F1
#
_entry.id   AF-A0A925BDZ9-F1
#
_cell.length_a   1.000
_cell.length_b   1.000
_cell.length_c   1.000
_cell.angle_alpha   90.00
_cell.angle_beta   90.00
_cell.angle_gamma   90.00
#
_symmetry.space_group_name_H-M   'P 1'
#
loop_
_entity.id
_entity.type
_entity.pdbx_description
1 polymer ?
#
loop_
_entity_poly.entity_id
_entity_poly.type
_entity_poly.pdbx_seq_one_letter_code
_entity_poly.pdbx_strand_id
1 'polypeptide(L)'
;MKHRSLLATVATLSIVAILAVTPRTARAWGEVGHKVVARIAWNNMKPDTRAKLISLLNDAPKDADLASLRPSGLSEEDANRALFEAAACWPDIVRAQKTDAEKTRRAKYHHSPWHYYDVYFEQTADGAIKERTDKKNAPENSIERLGVLTAQLGNTALPAGERAVALAWIEHLVGDVHTPLHNVARVSAAEPDGDQGGNLFKLEENPAPGKQYATNLHSFWDDLPESQFPLSPGEDPEARVGRVAQAATFLLPKALFERAGLTQTAQYAQWNREGAEVAIAKVYPNLKRNQLPDAPYTQEAKNTAVIALAKAGYRLAATLEAALAAEK
;
A
#
# COMPACT_ATOMS: atom_id res chain seq x y z
N MET A 1 -2.29 63.95 49.33
CA MET A 1 -1.86 62.72 50.01
C MET A 1 -2.55 61.53 49.35
N LYS A 2 -1.77 60.47 49.10
CA LYS A 2 -2.15 59.09 48.74
C LYS A 2 -2.37 58.75 47.25
N HIS A 3 -1.25 58.28 46.70
CA HIS A 3 -1.03 57.05 45.91
C HIS A 3 -1.62 56.91 44.50
N ARG A 4 -0.70 57.13 43.55
CA ARG A 4 -0.62 56.49 42.23
C ARG A 4 -0.66 54.96 42.37
N SER A 5 -1.40 54.28 41.49
CA SER A 5 -1.06 52.92 41.06
C SER A 5 -1.20 52.83 39.54
N LEU A 6 -0.08 52.57 38.87
CA LEU A 6 -0.03 52.19 37.46
C LEU A 6 -0.49 50.73 37.38
N LEU A 7 -1.56 50.46 36.63
CA LEU A 7 -1.84 49.12 36.15
C LEU A 7 -1.10 48.95 34.82
N ALA A 8 0.00 48.20 34.87
CA ALA A 8 0.72 47.72 33.69
C ALA A 8 -0.09 46.55 33.10
N THR A 9 -0.73 46.78 31.96
CA THR A 9 -1.39 45.73 31.20
C THR A 9 -0.33 44.93 30.45
N VAL A 10 0.05 43.78 31.00
CA VAL A 10 0.90 42.79 30.30
C VAL A 10 0.03 42.12 29.24
N ALA A 11 0.25 42.48 27.96
CA ALA A 11 -0.35 41.79 26.83
C ALA A 11 0.40 40.48 26.58
N THR A 12 -0.16 39.37 27.05
CA THR A 12 0.36 38.02 26.77
C THR A 12 -0.08 37.61 25.35
N LEU A 13 0.80 37.73 24.36
CA LEU A 13 0.59 37.13 23.04
C LEU A 13 0.63 35.60 23.18
N SER A 14 -0.55 34.97 23.16
CA SER A 14 -0.67 33.51 23.04
C SER A 14 -0.55 33.14 21.57
N ILE A 15 0.63 32.67 21.15
CA ILE A 15 0.81 32.03 19.85
C ILE A 15 0.17 30.65 19.95
N VAL A 16 -1.06 30.52 19.48
CA VAL A 16 -1.69 29.22 19.24
C VAL A 16 -1.09 28.67 17.94
N ALA A 17 -0.08 27.80 18.08
CA ALA A 17 0.38 26.97 16.98
C ALA A 17 -0.71 25.93 16.67
N ILE A 18 -1.54 26.23 15.67
CA ILE A 18 -2.48 25.26 15.10
C ILE A 18 -1.62 24.22 14.37
N LEU A 19 -1.32 23.11 15.05
CA LEU A 19 -0.85 21.89 14.41
C LEU A 19 -1.99 21.40 13.49
N ALA A 20 -1.83 21.66 12.19
CA ALA A 20 -2.69 21.09 11.16
C ALA A 20 -2.49 19.56 11.15
N VAL A 21 -3.27 18.86 11.97
CA VAL A 21 -3.45 17.41 11.87
C VAL A 21 -4.28 17.18 10.61
N THR A 22 -3.60 17.04 9.46
CA THR A 22 -4.28 16.57 8.25
C THR A 22 -4.65 15.10 8.48
N PRO A 23 -5.92 14.71 8.27
CA PRO A 23 -6.30 13.30 8.35
C PRO A 23 -5.58 12.57 7.21
N ARG A 24 -4.63 11.70 7.57
CA ARG A 24 -4.08 10.70 6.65
C ARG A 24 -5.19 9.68 6.43
N THR A 25 -5.84 9.75 5.27
CA THR A 25 -6.75 8.71 4.82
C THR A 25 -5.98 7.39 4.81
N ALA A 26 -6.52 6.35 5.45
CA ALA A 26 -5.92 5.02 5.44
C ALA A 26 -5.63 4.60 4.00
N ARG A 27 -4.35 4.35 3.73
CA ARG A 27 -3.79 3.92 2.45
C ARG A 27 -3.33 2.49 2.67
N ALA A 28 -3.83 1.58 1.83
CA ALA A 28 -3.34 0.22 1.73
C ALA A 28 -1.82 0.23 1.58
N TRP A 29 -1.09 -0.71 2.22
CA TRP A 29 0.37 -0.61 2.43
C TRP A 29 0.84 0.85 2.38
N GLY A 30 0.62 1.62 3.45
CA GLY A 30 0.78 3.08 3.41
C GLY A 30 2.08 3.47 2.70
N GLU A 31 2.06 4.53 1.88
CA GLU A 31 3.07 4.98 0.88
C GLU A 31 4.46 4.27 0.87
N VAL A 32 5.13 4.18 2.02
CA VAL A 32 6.38 3.42 2.21
C VAL A 32 6.30 1.98 1.69
N GLY A 33 5.24 1.24 1.99
CA GLY A 33 5.09 -0.16 1.59
C GLY A 33 5.07 -0.32 0.07
N HIS A 34 4.21 0.43 -0.63
CA HIS A 34 4.17 0.43 -2.10
C HIS A 34 5.50 0.85 -2.73
N LYS A 35 6.15 1.90 -2.20
CA LYS A 35 7.48 2.32 -2.68
C LYS A 35 8.55 1.25 -2.46
N VAL A 36 8.52 0.54 -1.33
CA VAL A 36 9.46 -0.56 -1.07
C VAL A 36 9.24 -1.72 -2.04
N VAL A 37 7.98 -2.10 -2.31
CA VAL A 37 7.66 -3.12 -3.32
C VAL A 37 8.19 -2.71 -4.70
N ALA A 38 7.94 -1.46 -5.11
CA ALA A 38 8.44 -0.90 -6.36
C ALA A 38 9.97 -0.83 -6.41
N ARG A 39 10.65 -0.42 -5.33
CA ARG A 39 12.12 -0.41 -5.23
C ARG A 39 12.72 -1.80 -5.40
N ILE A 40 12.14 -2.81 -4.75
CA ILE A 40 12.57 -4.20 -4.89
C ILE A 40 12.36 -4.63 -6.34
N ALA A 41 11.21 -4.32 -6.95
CA ALA A 41 10.94 -4.66 -8.34
C ALA A 41 11.95 -4.00 -9.28
N TRP A 42 12.16 -2.69 -9.14
CA TRP A 42 13.13 -1.90 -9.91
C TRP A 42 14.49 -2.60 -9.89
N ASN A 43 15.02 -2.88 -8.69
CA ASN A 43 16.34 -3.52 -8.51
C ASN A 43 16.46 -4.91 -9.16
N ASN A 44 15.34 -5.58 -9.45
CA ASN A 44 15.29 -6.94 -10.01
C ASN A 44 14.84 -6.99 -11.48
N MET A 45 14.62 -5.85 -12.13
CA MET A 45 14.35 -5.76 -13.57
C MET A 45 15.59 -5.42 -14.38
N LYS A 46 15.61 -5.84 -15.65
CA LYS A 46 16.64 -5.45 -16.64
C LYS A 46 16.61 -3.94 -16.92
N PRO A 47 17.76 -3.32 -17.28
CA PRO A 47 17.82 -1.91 -17.64
C PRO A 47 16.84 -1.50 -18.76
N ASP A 48 16.71 -2.30 -19.81
CA ASP A 48 15.81 -2.00 -20.94
C ASP A 48 14.33 -2.00 -20.50
N THR A 49 13.95 -2.92 -19.62
CA THR A 49 12.62 -2.95 -19.01
C THR A 49 12.36 -1.65 -18.25
N ARG A 50 13.30 -1.24 -17.39
CA ARG A 50 13.18 0.01 -16.61
C ARG A 50 13.02 1.22 -17.54
N ALA A 51 13.87 1.35 -18.55
CA ALA A 51 13.81 2.46 -19.50
C ALA A 51 12.45 2.55 -20.21
N LYS A 52 11.91 1.40 -20.62
CA LYS A 52 10.60 1.32 -21.28
C LYS A 52 9.45 1.71 -20.37
N LEU A 53 9.45 1.24 -19.13
CA LEU A 53 8.43 1.60 -18.13
C LEU A 53 8.44 3.11 -17.85
N ILE A 54 9.63 3.71 -17.75
CA ILE A 54 9.77 5.16 -17.58
C ILE A 54 9.26 5.93 -18.81
N SER A 55 9.54 5.45 -20.02
CA SER A 55 8.96 6.05 -21.24
C SER A 55 7.43 6.07 -21.17
N LEU A 56 6.80 4.95 -20.79
CA LEU A 56 5.36 4.89 -20.62
C LEU A 56 4.87 5.88 -19.56
N LEU A 57 5.49 5.94 -18.38
CA LEU A 57 5.08 6.88 -17.32
C LEU A 57 5.21 8.35 -17.74
N ASN A 58 6.21 8.70 -18.55
CA ASN A 58 6.35 10.05 -19.11
C ASN A 58 5.27 10.37 -20.16
N ASP A 59 4.76 9.36 -20.87
CA ASP A 59 3.68 9.47 -21.86
C ASP A 59 2.28 9.37 -21.23
N ALA A 60 2.18 9.33 -19.90
CA ALA A 60 0.91 9.27 -19.20
C ALA A 60 0.01 10.48 -19.52
N PRO A 61 -1.32 10.31 -19.52
CA PRO A 61 -2.24 11.42 -19.75
C PRO A 61 -2.02 12.55 -18.74
N LYS A 62 -2.02 13.80 -19.21
CA LYS A 62 -1.80 14.97 -18.32
C LYS A 62 -2.80 15.04 -17.17
N ASP A 63 -4.04 14.60 -17.39
CA ASP A 63 -5.08 14.56 -16.35
C ASP A 63 -4.84 13.44 -15.31
N ALA A 64 -4.03 12.43 -15.63
CA ALA A 64 -3.56 11.42 -14.69
C ALA A 64 -2.48 11.96 -13.75
N ASP A 65 -1.66 12.92 -14.19
CA ASP A 65 -0.61 13.57 -13.37
C ASP A 65 0.48 12.62 -12.87
N LEU A 66 0.64 11.48 -13.52
CA LEU A 66 1.66 10.48 -13.21
C LEU A 66 3.08 11.04 -13.44
N ALA A 67 3.32 11.66 -14.60
CA ALA A 67 4.63 12.23 -14.92
C ALA A 67 5.08 13.33 -13.93
N SER A 68 4.12 14.05 -13.34
CA SER A 68 4.38 15.09 -12.33
C SER A 68 4.87 14.54 -10.99
N LEU A 69 4.77 13.22 -10.77
CA LEU A 69 5.34 12.56 -9.60
C LEU A 69 6.87 12.48 -9.66
N ARG A 70 7.47 12.76 -10.83
CA ARG A 70 8.92 12.75 -11.00
C ARG A 70 9.56 13.87 -10.15
N PRO A 71 10.46 13.55 -9.22
CA PRO A 71 11.16 14.57 -8.44
C PRO A 71 12.13 15.36 -9.32
N SER A 72 12.33 16.63 -8.97
CA SER A 72 13.35 17.50 -9.56
C SER A 72 14.63 17.49 -8.72
N GLY A 73 15.76 17.87 -9.33
CA GLY A 73 17.04 18.02 -8.62
C GLY A 73 17.81 16.73 -8.34
N LEU A 74 17.34 15.58 -8.81
CA LEU A 74 18.06 14.30 -8.76
C LEU A 74 18.80 14.02 -10.08
N SER A 75 19.74 13.06 -10.04
CA SER A 75 20.29 12.46 -11.26
C SER A 75 19.17 11.84 -12.10
N GLU A 76 19.39 11.67 -13.41
CA GLU A 76 18.36 11.09 -14.29
C GLU A 76 17.97 9.66 -13.85
N GLU A 77 18.94 8.85 -13.45
CA GLU A 77 18.71 7.49 -12.95
C GLU A 77 17.90 7.49 -11.65
N ASP A 78 18.24 8.36 -10.71
CA ASP A 78 17.52 8.48 -9.43
C ASP A 78 16.10 9.02 -9.64
N ALA A 79 15.94 10.02 -10.51
CA ALA A 79 14.62 10.58 -10.84
C ALA A 79 13.73 9.58 -11.58
N ASN A 80 14.31 8.76 -12.46
CA ASN A 80 13.61 7.66 -13.13
C ASN A 80 13.08 6.65 -12.10
N ARG A 81 13.97 6.16 -11.24
CA ARG A 81 13.60 5.20 -10.20
C ARG A 81 12.55 5.76 -9.24
N ALA A 82 12.71 7.01 -8.79
CA ALA A 82 11.75 7.65 -7.89
C ALA A 82 10.39 7.89 -8.55
N LEU A 83 10.33 8.19 -9.86
CA LEU A 83 9.08 8.26 -10.61
C LEU A 83 8.36 6.91 -10.64
N PHE A 84 9.10 5.81 -10.91
CA PHE A 84 8.54 4.47 -10.87
C PHE A 84 7.96 4.17 -9.48
N GLU A 85 8.72 4.41 -8.41
CA GLU A 85 8.24 4.18 -7.04
C GLU A 85 7.05 5.04 -6.64
N ALA A 86 6.99 6.29 -7.10
CA ALA A 86 5.84 7.15 -6.86
C ALA A 86 4.59 6.69 -7.63
N ALA A 87 4.75 6.10 -8.82
CA ALA A 87 3.64 5.55 -9.61
C ALA A 87 2.92 4.41 -8.86
N ALA A 88 3.63 3.58 -8.09
CA ALA A 88 3.05 2.57 -7.21
C ALA A 88 2.10 3.14 -6.15
N CYS A 89 2.19 4.43 -5.81
CA CYS A 89 1.29 5.10 -4.87
C CYS A 89 0.13 5.84 -5.56
N TRP A 90 0.16 5.94 -6.89
CA TRP A 90 -0.75 6.80 -7.64
C TRP A 90 -2.24 6.44 -7.49
N PRO A 91 -2.65 5.15 -7.49
CA PRO A 91 -4.06 4.79 -7.25
C PRO A 91 -4.64 5.29 -5.93
N ASP A 92 -3.79 5.48 -4.94
CA ASP A 92 -4.15 6.06 -3.65
C ASP A 92 -4.01 7.59 -3.60
N ILE A 93 -3.18 8.18 -4.46
CA ILE A 93 -3.09 9.63 -4.66
C ILE A 93 -4.37 10.16 -5.35
N VAL A 94 -4.89 9.45 -6.35
CA VAL A 94 -6.10 9.86 -7.09
C VAL A 94 -7.37 9.86 -6.26
N ARG A 95 -7.34 9.41 -5.00
CA ARG A 95 -8.45 9.52 -4.04
C ARG A 95 -8.73 10.96 -3.59
N ALA A 96 -7.77 11.88 -3.76
CA ALA A 96 -7.89 13.27 -3.34
C ALA A 96 -9.05 14.02 -4.04
N GLN A 97 -9.61 15.04 -3.38
CA GLN A 97 -10.78 15.80 -3.85
C GLN A 97 -10.76 17.29 -3.44
N LYS A 98 -9.62 17.81 -3.00
CA LYS A 98 -9.47 19.19 -2.49
C LYS A 98 -9.60 20.22 -3.60
N THR A 99 -9.16 19.90 -4.82
CA THR A 99 -9.24 20.78 -5.99
C THR A 99 -10.16 20.20 -7.08
N ASP A 100 -10.63 21.04 -8.00
CA ASP A 100 -11.46 20.55 -9.12
C ASP A 100 -10.69 19.64 -10.08
N ALA A 101 -9.38 19.88 -10.22
CA ALA A 101 -8.48 18.98 -10.93
C ALA A 101 -8.42 17.60 -10.25
N GLU A 102 -8.30 17.55 -8.92
CA GLU A 102 -8.32 16.30 -8.15
C GLU A 102 -9.67 15.58 -8.27
N LYS A 103 -10.80 16.29 -8.17
CA LYS A 103 -12.15 15.69 -8.35
C LYS A 103 -12.30 15.07 -9.74
N THR A 104 -11.85 15.76 -10.78
CA THR A 104 -11.88 15.27 -12.16
C THR A 104 -11.03 14.03 -12.33
N ARG A 105 -9.78 14.07 -11.82
CA ARG A 105 -8.87 12.92 -11.83
C ARG A 105 -9.47 11.73 -11.09
N ARG A 106 -10.01 11.95 -9.90
CA ARG A 106 -10.66 10.92 -9.09
C ARG A 106 -11.82 10.29 -9.83
N ALA A 107 -12.71 11.09 -10.42
CA ALA A 107 -13.88 10.58 -11.14
C ALA A 107 -13.50 9.64 -12.29
N LYS A 108 -12.33 9.87 -12.90
CA LYS A 108 -11.83 9.07 -14.02
C LYS A 108 -11.01 7.85 -13.60
N TYR A 109 -10.17 7.99 -12.57
CA TYR A 109 -9.09 7.03 -12.28
C TYR A 109 -9.21 6.31 -10.94
N HIS A 110 -10.09 6.73 -10.03
CA HIS A 110 -10.24 6.07 -8.74
C HIS A 110 -11.25 4.92 -8.81
N HIS A 111 -10.78 3.71 -8.50
CA HIS A 111 -11.58 2.49 -8.50
C HIS A 111 -11.46 1.75 -7.16
N SER A 112 -12.30 2.09 -6.19
CA SER A 112 -12.22 1.52 -4.84
C SER A 112 -12.24 -0.01 -4.78
N PRO A 113 -13.09 -0.76 -5.53
CA PRO A 113 -13.13 -2.21 -5.44
C PRO A 113 -11.88 -2.91 -5.99
N TRP A 114 -11.06 -2.23 -6.80
CA TRP A 114 -9.90 -2.85 -7.42
C TRP A 114 -8.81 -3.21 -6.40
N HIS A 115 -8.79 -2.57 -5.24
CA HIS A 115 -7.72 -2.74 -4.25
C HIS A 115 -7.77 -4.07 -3.50
N TYR A 116 -8.86 -4.84 -3.56
CA TYR A 116 -9.02 -6.04 -2.72
C TYR A 116 -9.81 -7.14 -3.43
N TYR A 117 -9.72 -8.34 -2.87
CA TYR A 117 -10.62 -9.45 -3.16
C TYR A 117 -10.78 -10.27 -1.89
N ASP A 118 -11.99 -10.33 -1.35
CA ASP A 118 -12.22 -10.96 -0.06
C ASP A 118 -12.48 -12.46 -0.20
N VAL A 119 -11.62 -13.26 0.44
CA VAL A 119 -12.02 -14.58 0.94
C VAL A 119 -12.81 -14.37 2.21
N TYR A 120 -14.14 -14.46 2.11
CA TYR A 120 -15.02 -14.33 3.26
C TYR A 120 -14.90 -15.56 4.16
N PHE A 121 -14.75 -15.37 5.46
CA PHE A 121 -14.69 -16.47 6.41
C PHE A 121 -15.40 -16.13 7.72
N GLU A 122 -15.95 -17.14 8.38
CA GLU A 122 -16.46 -17.06 9.75
C GLU A 122 -15.59 -17.90 10.67
N GLN A 123 -15.39 -17.42 11.91
CA GLN A 123 -14.85 -18.23 12.99
C GLN A 123 -16.01 -18.62 13.90
N THR A 124 -16.28 -19.92 14.00
CA THR A 124 -17.38 -20.46 14.81
C THR A 124 -17.05 -20.43 16.30
N ALA A 125 -18.06 -20.66 17.15
CA ALA A 125 -17.91 -20.59 18.61
C ALA A 125 -16.92 -21.63 19.18
N ASP A 126 -16.76 -22.77 18.52
CA ASP A 126 -15.78 -23.82 18.80
C ASP A 126 -14.39 -23.54 18.19
N GLY A 127 -14.21 -22.39 17.55
CA GLY A 127 -12.94 -21.92 17.01
C GLY A 127 -12.63 -22.39 15.59
N ALA A 128 -13.50 -23.20 14.96
CA ALA A 128 -13.31 -23.63 13.59
C ALA A 128 -13.44 -22.46 12.61
N ILE A 129 -12.69 -22.52 11.51
CA ILE A 129 -12.77 -21.56 10.42
C ILE A 129 -13.60 -22.16 9.30
N LYS A 130 -14.56 -21.39 8.79
CA LYS A 130 -15.38 -21.77 7.66
C LYS A 130 -15.43 -20.67 6.61
N GLU A 131 -15.10 -21.00 5.38
CA GLU A 131 -15.21 -20.09 4.24
C GLU A 131 -16.69 -19.84 3.89
N ARG A 132 -17.03 -18.60 3.54
CA ARG A 132 -18.39 -18.12 3.27
C ARG A 132 -18.56 -17.81 1.79
N THR A 133 -18.92 -18.84 1.03
CA THR A 133 -19.10 -18.79 -0.43
C THR A 133 -20.43 -18.15 -0.87
N ASP A 134 -21.32 -17.85 0.08
CA ASP A 134 -22.57 -17.12 -0.17
C ASP A 134 -22.36 -15.61 -0.38
N LYS A 135 -21.19 -15.09 0.04
CA LYS A 135 -20.78 -13.70 -0.17
C LYS A 135 -20.13 -13.52 -1.54
N LYS A 136 -20.27 -12.31 -2.10
CA LYS A 136 -19.82 -11.99 -3.46
C LYS A 136 -18.96 -10.75 -3.45
N ASN A 137 -17.79 -10.86 -4.07
CA ASN A 137 -16.95 -9.72 -4.41
C ASN A 137 -17.54 -8.91 -5.58
N ALA A 138 -17.09 -7.66 -5.71
CA ALA A 138 -17.36 -6.87 -6.91
C ALA A 138 -16.80 -7.57 -8.17
N PRO A 139 -17.44 -7.43 -9.34
CA PRO A 139 -16.97 -8.06 -10.58
C PRO A 139 -15.59 -7.54 -11.00
N GLU A 140 -15.35 -6.24 -10.83
CA GLU A 140 -14.01 -5.65 -10.94
C GLU A 140 -13.38 -5.61 -9.56
N ASN A 141 -12.25 -6.30 -9.42
CA ASN A 141 -11.54 -6.50 -8.15
C ASN A 141 -10.04 -6.72 -8.43
N SER A 142 -9.23 -6.86 -7.39
CA SER A 142 -7.76 -6.94 -7.53
C SER A 142 -7.30 -8.08 -8.45
N ILE A 143 -7.85 -9.28 -8.31
CA ILE A 143 -7.49 -10.46 -9.11
C ILE A 143 -7.78 -10.22 -10.59
N GLU A 144 -9.02 -9.83 -10.87
CA GLU A 144 -9.50 -9.69 -12.25
C GLU A 144 -8.82 -8.51 -12.94
N ARG A 145 -8.65 -7.38 -12.25
CA ARG A 145 -7.97 -6.19 -12.78
C ARG A 145 -6.49 -6.42 -13.01
N LEU A 146 -5.78 -7.17 -12.15
CA LEU A 146 -4.38 -7.55 -12.41
C LEU A 146 -4.25 -8.30 -13.75
N GLY A 147 -5.20 -9.18 -14.08
CA GLY A 147 -5.26 -9.87 -15.37
C GLY A 147 -5.45 -8.90 -16.54
N VAL A 148 -6.48 -8.04 -16.46
CA VAL A 148 -6.81 -7.08 -17.51
C VAL A 148 -5.67 -6.08 -17.74
N LEU A 149 -5.18 -5.45 -16.67
CA LEU A 149 -4.17 -4.40 -16.74
C LEU A 149 -2.84 -4.94 -17.23
N THR A 150 -2.43 -6.15 -16.82
CA THR A 150 -1.19 -6.77 -17.31
C THR A 150 -1.28 -7.06 -18.81
N ALA A 151 -2.44 -7.49 -19.30
CA ALA A 151 -2.67 -7.64 -20.74
C ALA A 151 -2.66 -6.30 -21.49
N GLN A 152 -3.24 -5.25 -20.90
CA GLN A 152 -3.20 -3.89 -21.46
C GLN A 152 -1.76 -3.36 -21.54
N LEU A 153 -0.96 -3.54 -20.49
CA LEU A 153 0.45 -3.11 -20.47
C LEU A 153 1.25 -3.73 -21.64
N GLY A 154 1.01 -5.00 -21.96
CA GLY A 154 1.66 -5.71 -23.07
C GLY A 154 1.06 -5.43 -24.46
N ASN A 155 -0.04 -4.69 -24.57
CA ASN A 155 -0.69 -4.48 -25.88
C ASN A 155 -0.16 -3.20 -26.54
N THR A 156 0.69 -3.31 -27.56
CA THR A 156 1.31 -2.15 -28.21
C THR A 156 0.37 -1.40 -29.15
N ALA A 157 -0.81 -1.98 -29.46
CA ALA A 157 -1.86 -1.29 -30.19
C ALA A 157 -2.62 -0.27 -29.31
N LEU A 158 -2.50 -0.34 -27.98
CA LEU A 158 -3.07 0.67 -27.07
C LEU A 158 -2.18 1.92 -27.02
N PRO A 159 -2.77 3.12 -26.85
CA PRO A 159 -2.01 4.34 -26.61
C PRO A 159 -1.06 4.19 -25.41
N ALA A 160 0.15 4.74 -25.53
CA ALA A 160 1.17 4.69 -24.46
C ALA A 160 0.62 5.18 -23.10
N GLY A 161 -0.21 6.23 -23.12
CA GLY A 161 -0.84 6.75 -21.92
C GLY A 161 -1.82 5.79 -21.22
N GLU A 162 -2.55 4.94 -21.97
CA GLU A 162 -3.40 3.91 -21.37
C GLU A 162 -2.55 2.82 -20.71
N ARG A 163 -1.47 2.43 -21.38
CA ARG A 163 -0.49 1.47 -20.84
C ARG A 163 0.22 2.01 -19.59
N ALA A 164 0.45 3.33 -19.53
CA ALA A 164 1.02 4.01 -18.37
C ALA A 164 0.10 3.98 -17.14
N VAL A 165 -1.21 4.19 -17.34
CA VAL A 165 -2.20 4.07 -16.27
C VAL A 165 -2.31 2.61 -15.82
N ALA A 166 -2.26 1.66 -16.76
CA ALA A 166 -2.25 0.25 -16.43
C ALA A 166 -1.03 -0.14 -15.59
N LEU A 167 0.16 0.36 -15.96
CA LEU A 167 1.40 0.19 -15.20
C LEU A 167 1.25 0.66 -13.74
N ALA A 168 0.80 1.90 -13.52
CA ALA A 168 0.64 2.45 -12.17
C ALA A 168 -0.34 1.62 -11.32
N TRP A 169 -1.42 1.12 -11.92
CA TRP A 169 -2.33 0.20 -11.23
C TRP A 169 -1.70 -1.17 -10.95
N ILE A 170 -0.95 -1.76 -11.88
CA ILE A 170 -0.27 -3.05 -11.65
C ILE A 170 0.69 -2.93 -10.47
N GLU A 171 1.54 -1.89 -10.44
CA GLU A 171 2.48 -1.67 -9.35
C GLU A 171 1.79 -1.62 -7.98
N HIS A 172 0.67 -0.89 -7.91
CA HIS A 172 -0.12 -0.76 -6.69
C HIS A 172 -0.80 -2.07 -6.30
N LEU A 173 -1.53 -2.71 -7.21
CA LEU A 173 -2.32 -3.91 -6.94
C LEU A 173 -1.47 -5.12 -6.58
N VAL A 174 -0.25 -5.22 -7.12
CA VAL A 174 0.68 -6.26 -6.67
C VAL A 174 1.08 -6.03 -5.21
N GLY A 175 1.26 -4.79 -4.77
CA GLY A 175 1.41 -4.47 -3.35
C GLY A 175 0.20 -4.92 -2.54
N ASP A 176 -0.99 -4.45 -2.91
CA ASP A 176 -2.25 -4.70 -2.20
C ASP A 176 -2.54 -6.19 -2.03
N VAL A 177 -2.44 -6.99 -3.09
CA VAL A 177 -2.72 -8.44 -3.02
C VAL A 177 -1.75 -9.16 -2.06
N HIS A 178 -0.59 -8.57 -1.75
CA HIS A 178 0.34 -9.12 -0.77
C HIS A 178 0.12 -8.62 0.66
N THR A 179 -0.77 -7.63 0.89
CA THR A 179 -1.26 -7.26 2.23
C THR A 179 -2.27 -8.31 2.69
N PRO A 180 -2.06 -9.04 3.81
CA PRO A 180 -2.98 -10.12 4.20
C PRO A 180 -4.45 -9.67 4.30
N LEU A 181 -4.70 -8.46 4.83
CA LEU A 181 -6.03 -7.92 5.05
C LEU A 181 -6.74 -7.38 3.79
N HIS A 182 -6.05 -7.32 2.65
CA HIS A 182 -6.68 -7.03 1.35
C HIS A 182 -7.29 -8.26 0.67
N ASN A 183 -7.14 -9.43 1.32
CA ASN A 183 -7.50 -10.71 0.76
C ASN A 183 -8.65 -11.41 1.50
N VAL A 184 -9.21 -10.78 2.53
CA VAL A 184 -10.21 -11.41 3.40
C VAL A 184 -11.23 -10.40 3.92
N ALA A 185 -12.40 -10.92 4.27
CA ALA A 185 -13.31 -10.23 5.18
C ALA A 185 -13.86 -11.23 6.20
N ARG A 186 -13.67 -10.92 7.49
CA ARG A 186 -14.19 -11.77 8.57
C ARG A 186 -15.68 -11.49 8.79
N VAL A 187 -16.51 -12.49 8.59
CA VAL A 187 -17.95 -12.45 8.85
C VAL A 187 -18.20 -12.75 10.33
N SER A 188 -19.07 -11.94 10.95
CA SER A 188 -19.51 -12.12 12.33
C SER A 188 -21.00 -11.77 12.47
N ALA A 189 -21.59 -12.01 13.64
CA ALA A 189 -22.95 -11.55 13.90
C ALA A 189 -23.06 -10.01 13.88
N ALA A 190 -21.97 -9.30 14.22
CA ALA A 190 -21.91 -7.84 14.17
C ALA A 190 -21.57 -7.31 12.77
N GLU A 191 -20.84 -8.08 11.97
CA GLU A 191 -20.49 -7.76 10.58
C GLU A 191 -20.96 -8.87 9.65
N PRO A 192 -22.27 -8.96 9.37
CA PRO A 192 -22.82 -10.01 8.53
C PRO A 192 -22.29 -9.95 7.09
N ASP A 193 -21.81 -8.78 6.64
CA ASP A 193 -21.20 -8.56 5.32
C ASP A 193 -19.67 -8.56 5.32
N GLY A 194 -19.07 -8.97 6.44
CA GLY A 194 -17.63 -8.97 6.62
C GLY A 194 -17.10 -7.68 7.24
N ASP A 195 -15.95 -7.76 7.89
CA ASP A 195 -15.31 -6.66 8.62
C ASP A 195 -14.48 -5.70 7.74
N GLN A 196 -14.67 -5.78 6.41
CA GLN A 196 -13.97 -4.97 5.41
C GLN A 196 -12.44 -5.07 5.53
N GLY A 197 -11.90 -6.29 5.55
CA GLY A 197 -10.47 -6.50 5.73
C GLY A 197 -9.93 -5.96 7.05
N GLY A 198 -10.72 -6.04 8.13
CA GLY A 198 -10.31 -5.52 9.43
C GLY A 198 -10.49 -4.01 9.62
N ASN A 199 -11.06 -3.27 8.67
CA ASN A 199 -11.38 -1.84 8.85
C ASN A 199 -12.44 -1.63 9.96
N LEU A 200 -13.36 -2.58 10.10
CA LEU A 200 -14.37 -2.57 11.17
C LEU A 200 -13.85 -3.18 12.48
N PHE A 201 -12.68 -3.82 12.47
CA PHE A 201 -12.01 -4.32 13.67
C PHE A 201 -11.30 -3.18 14.40
N LYS A 202 -12.00 -2.55 15.34
CA LYS A 202 -11.45 -1.44 16.14
C LYS A 202 -10.35 -1.89 17.09
N LEU A 203 -9.29 -1.11 17.15
CA LEU A 203 -8.22 -1.21 18.15
C LEU A 203 -8.39 -0.09 19.18
N GLU A 204 -7.80 -0.25 20.36
CA GLU A 204 -7.80 0.80 21.38
C GLU A 204 -7.03 2.03 20.85
N GLU A 205 -7.59 3.23 21.02
CA GLU A 205 -6.88 4.47 20.75
C GLU A 205 -5.78 4.65 21.81
N ASN A 206 -4.52 4.73 21.41
CA ASN A 206 -3.45 4.96 22.38
C ASN A 206 -3.46 6.43 22.82
N PRO A 207 -3.64 6.75 24.11
CA PRO A 207 -3.63 8.13 24.61
C PRO A 207 -2.23 8.74 24.72
N ALA A 208 -1.15 8.02 24.34
CA ALA A 208 0.21 8.53 24.43
C ALA A 208 0.44 9.75 23.50
N PRO A 209 0.83 10.92 24.05
CA PRO A 209 1.10 12.11 23.24
C PRO A 209 2.13 11.84 22.14
N GLY A 210 1.78 12.15 20.90
CA GLY A 210 2.67 12.02 19.73
C GLY A 210 2.73 10.63 19.09
N LYS A 211 1.96 9.64 19.58
CA LYS A 211 1.84 8.34 18.90
C LYS A 211 0.46 8.19 18.27
N GLN A 212 0.35 8.50 16.98
CA GLN A 212 -0.82 8.17 16.20
C GLN A 212 -0.74 6.68 15.82
N TYR A 213 -1.45 5.83 16.55
CA TYR A 213 -1.64 4.44 16.12
C TYR A 213 -2.85 4.34 15.20
N ALA A 214 -2.82 3.35 14.33
CA ALA A 214 -3.98 2.88 13.60
C ALA A 214 -5.16 2.65 14.55
N THR A 215 -6.33 3.20 14.18
CA THR A 215 -7.57 3.08 14.95
C THR A 215 -8.31 1.77 14.70
N ASN A 216 -7.81 0.97 13.76
CA ASN A 216 -8.37 -0.31 13.35
C ASN A 216 -7.26 -1.26 12.87
N LEU A 217 -7.59 -2.53 12.75
CA LEU A 217 -6.65 -3.59 12.39
C LEU A 217 -6.08 -3.42 10.97
N HIS A 218 -6.89 -2.97 10.01
CA HIS A 218 -6.43 -2.75 8.64
C HIS A 218 -5.31 -1.72 8.57
N SER A 219 -5.56 -0.52 9.13
CA SER A 219 -4.56 0.53 9.17
C SER A 219 -3.31 0.12 9.97
N PHE A 220 -3.43 -0.75 10.97
CA PHE A 220 -2.27 -1.25 11.71
C PHE A 220 -1.33 -2.03 10.80
N TRP A 221 -1.89 -2.88 9.92
CA TRP A 221 -1.11 -3.66 8.97
C TRP A 221 -0.51 -2.81 7.86
N ASP A 222 -1.29 -1.86 7.32
CA ASP A 222 -0.82 -0.94 6.30
C ASP A 222 0.34 -0.07 6.78
N ASP A 223 0.32 0.33 8.06
CA ASP A 223 1.35 1.17 8.68
C ASP A 223 2.60 0.36 9.07
N LEU A 224 2.63 -0.97 8.96
CA LEU A 224 3.79 -1.78 9.36
C LEU A 224 5.09 -1.40 8.65
N PRO A 225 5.14 -1.17 7.32
CA PRO A 225 6.39 -0.81 6.64
C PRO A 225 6.95 0.52 7.12
N GLU A 226 6.09 1.46 7.53
CA GLU A 226 6.52 2.74 8.07
C GLU A 226 6.90 2.64 9.56
N SER A 227 6.06 2.02 10.38
CA SER A 227 6.24 1.94 11.83
C SER A 227 7.36 1.01 12.27
N GLN A 228 7.63 -0.06 11.51
CA GLN A 228 8.77 -0.95 11.74
C GLN A 228 10.10 -0.32 11.32
N PHE A 229 10.07 0.53 10.29
CA PHE A 229 11.26 1.14 9.72
C PHE A 229 11.16 2.66 9.76
N PRO A 230 11.21 3.27 10.95
CA PRO A 230 11.17 4.73 11.06
C PRO A 230 12.38 5.37 10.38
N LEU A 231 12.25 6.66 10.08
CA LEU A 231 13.36 7.47 9.60
C LEU A 231 14.45 7.54 10.67
N SER A 232 15.69 7.38 10.24
CA SER A 232 16.87 7.66 11.05
C SER A 232 17.10 9.18 11.11
N PRO A 233 17.77 9.71 12.15
CA PRO A 233 18.07 11.14 12.21
C PRO A 233 18.79 11.63 10.96
N GLY A 234 18.20 12.60 10.25
CA GLY A 234 18.74 13.16 9.01
C GLY A 234 18.50 12.32 7.74
N GLU A 235 17.81 11.19 7.84
CA GLU A 235 17.43 10.37 6.68
C GLU A 235 16.26 11.01 5.93
N ASP A 236 16.39 11.15 4.62
CA ASP A 236 15.27 11.55 3.77
C ASP A 236 14.31 10.37 3.51
N PRO A 237 13.01 10.63 3.21
CA PRO A 237 12.03 9.57 3.00
C PRO A 237 12.36 8.55 1.90
N GLU A 238 13.12 8.95 0.87
CA GLU A 238 13.50 8.11 -0.27
C GLU A 238 14.66 7.17 0.11
N ALA A 239 15.64 7.66 0.88
CA ALA A 239 16.70 6.85 1.44
C ALA A 239 16.15 5.73 2.34
N ARG A 240 15.08 6.01 3.11
CA ARG A 240 14.37 4.98 3.88
C ARG A 240 13.85 3.85 3.00
N VAL A 241 13.20 4.16 1.89
CA VAL A 241 12.68 3.15 0.95
C VAL A 241 13.82 2.24 0.46
N GLY A 242 14.94 2.84 0.06
CA GLY A 242 16.14 2.10 -0.36
C GLY A 242 16.69 1.18 0.73
N ARG A 243 16.82 1.69 1.97
CA ARG A 243 17.30 0.91 3.13
C ARG A 243 16.37 -0.26 3.46
N VAL A 244 15.06 -0.05 3.47
CA VAL A 244 14.08 -1.10 3.77
C VAL A 244 14.09 -2.18 2.68
N ALA A 245 14.09 -1.79 1.40
CA ALA A 245 14.19 -2.73 0.29
C ALA A 245 15.49 -3.55 0.35
N GLN A 246 16.62 -2.91 0.67
CA GLN A 246 17.89 -3.61 0.86
C GLN A 246 17.82 -4.61 2.03
N ALA A 247 17.29 -4.20 3.18
CA ALA A 247 17.16 -5.08 4.34
C ALA A 247 16.25 -6.29 4.04
N ALA A 248 15.10 -6.06 3.40
CA ALA A 248 14.16 -7.12 3.03
C ALA A 248 14.80 -8.13 2.06
N THR A 249 15.48 -7.64 1.02
CA THR A 249 16.11 -8.51 -0.01
C THR A 249 17.40 -9.16 0.45
N PHE A 250 18.10 -8.59 1.43
CA PHE A 250 19.23 -9.25 2.08
C PHE A 250 18.79 -10.46 2.90
N LEU A 251 17.71 -10.31 3.69
CA LEU A 251 17.16 -11.40 4.50
C LEU A 251 16.46 -12.47 3.66
N LEU A 252 15.78 -12.03 2.59
CA LEU A 252 14.95 -12.88 1.75
C LEU A 252 15.37 -12.71 0.28
N PRO A 253 16.55 -13.23 -0.13
CA PRO A 253 17.02 -13.06 -1.49
C PRO A 253 16.12 -13.78 -2.51
N LYS A 254 16.05 -13.22 -3.72
CA LYS A 254 15.22 -13.70 -4.84
C LYS A 254 15.33 -15.21 -5.06
N ALA A 255 16.54 -15.76 -4.96
CA ALA A 255 16.82 -17.18 -5.15
C ALA A 255 16.02 -18.09 -4.19
N LEU A 256 15.66 -17.63 -2.99
CA LEU A 256 14.79 -18.41 -2.08
C LEU A 256 13.38 -18.53 -2.64
N PHE A 257 12.83 -17.43 -3.17
CA PHE A 257 11.50 -17.42 -3.78
C PHE A 257 11.47 -18.20 -5.10
N GLU A 258 12.52 -18.10 -5.92
CA GLU A 258 12.63 -18.87 -7.16
C GLU A 258 12.67 -20.37 -6.89
N ARG A 259 13.48 -20.82 -5.92
CA ARG A 259 13.56 -22.23 -5.50
C ARG A 259 12.25 -22.74 -4.91
N ALA A 260 11.52 -21.88 -4.21
CA ALA A 260 10.21 -22.21 -3.66
C ALA A 260 9.09 -22.15 -4.72
N GLY A 261 9.40 -21.73 -5.96
CA GLY A 261 8.38 -21.51 -6.98
C GLY A 261 7.35 -20.49 -6.52
N LEU A 262 7.80 -19.31 -6.08
CA LEU A 262 6.95 -18.21 -5.61
C LEU A 262 7.08 -16.95 -6.49
N THR A 263 7.77 -17.03 -7.62
CA THR A 263 7.98 -15.89 -8.55
C THR A 263 7.21 -16.03 -9.87
N GLN A 264 6.30 -17.01 -9.99
CA GLN A 264 5.49 -17.16 -11.20
C GLN A 264 4.48 -16.02 -11.31
N THR A 265 4.25 -15.57 -12.54
CA THR A 265 3.33 -14.50 -12.90
C THR A 265 1.95 -15.04 -13.23
N ALA A 266 0.96 -14.15 -13.38
CA ALA A 266 -0.41 -14.49 -13.78
C ALA A 266 -1.15 -15.50 -12.87
N GLN A 267 -0.67 -15.71 -11.64
CA GLN A 267 -1.32 -16.56 -10.63
C GLN A 267 -2.05 -15.71 -9.58
N TYR A 268 -2.78 -14.67 -10.00
CA TYR A 268 -3.33 -13.65 -9.11
C TYR A 268 -4.32 -14.21 -8.07
N ALA A 269 -5.12 -15.21 -8.43
CA ALA A 269 -6.01 -15.89 -7.49
C ALA A 269 -5.23 -16.71 -6.43
N GLN A 270 -4.11 -17.30 -6.81
CA GLN A 270 -3.22 -17.97 -5.86
C GLN A 270 -2.58 -16.95 -4.92
N TRP A 271 -2.09 -15.81 -5.43
CA TRP A 271 -1.50 -14.78 -4.58
C TRP A 271 -2.49 -14.25 -3.55
N ASN A 272 -3.74 -14.04 -3.97
CA ASN A 272 -4.84 -13.68 -3.07
C ASN A 272 -5.07 -14.75 -2.00
N ARG A 273 -5.16 -16.03 -2.40
CA ARG A 273 -5.34 -17.14 -1.45
C ARG A 273 -4.20 -17.23 -0.44
N GLU A 274 -2.95 -17.06 -0.85
CA GLU A 274 -1.80 -17.02 0.06
C GLU A 274 -1.94 -15.90 1.11
N GLY A 275 -2.37 -14.71 0.70
CA GLY A 275 -2.64 -13.60 1.62
C GLY A 275 -3.79 -13.91 2.59
N ALA A 276 -4.84 -14.55 2.09
CA ALA A 276 -5.99 -14.95 2.90
C ALA A 276 -5.64 -16.02 3.95
N GLU A 277 -4.85 -17.02 3.57
CA GLU A 277 -4.35 -18.05 4.49
C GLU A 277 -3.52 -17.44 5.61
N VAL A 278 -2.64 -16.48 5.28
CA VAL A 278 -1.89 -15.71 6.28
C VAL A 278 -2.82 -14.91 7.19
N ALA A 279 -3.83 -14.25 6.64
CA ALA A 279 -4.78 -13.47 7.42
C ALA A 279 -5.55 -14.34 8.43
N ILE A 280 -6.11 -15.45 7.95
CA ILE A 280 -6.87 -16.40 8.76
C ILE A 280 -5.99 -17.04 9.83
N ALA A 281 -4.77 -17.46 9.49
CA ALA A 281 -3.91 -18.22 10.40
C ALA A 281 -3.09 -17.36 11.37
N LYS A 282 -2.74 -16.12 11.00
CA LYS A 282 -1.80 -15.28 11.77
C LYS A 282 -2.37 -13.94 12.22
N VAL A 283 -3.33 -13.37 11.49
CA VAL A 283 -3.86 -12.04 11.77
C VAL A 283 -5.01 -12.11 12.77
N TYR A 284 -6.04 -12.89 12.48
CA TYR A 284 -7.26 -12.91 13.29
C TYR A 284 -7.27 -13.74 14.58
N PRO A 285 -6.52 -14.86 14.75
CA PRO A 285 -6.76 -15.79 15.86
C PRO A 285 -6.59 -15.23 17.27
N ASN A 286 -5.63 -14.32 17.47
CA ASN A 286 -5.21 -13.89 18.82
C ASN A 286 -5.62 -12.45 19.15
N LEU A 287 -6.43 -11.81 18.31
CA LEU A 287 -6.80 -10.41 18.50
C LEU A 287 -8.11 -10.25 19.25
N LYS A 288 -8.15 -9.20 20.09
CA LYS A 288 -9.34 -8.75 20.81
C LYS A 288 -9.69 -7.34 20.34
N ARG A 289 -10.97 -7.10 20.08
CA ARG A 289 -11.48 -5.78 19.72
C ARG A 289 -11.23 -4.80 20.86
N ASN A 290 -10.96 -3.55 20.50
CA ASN A 290 -10.68 -2.46 21.43
C ASN A 290 -9.50 -2.75 22.36
N GLN A 291 -8.52 -3.51 21.87
CA GLN A 291 -7.23 -3.71 22.53
C GLN A 291 -6.12 -3.51 21.51
N LEU A 292 -5.01 -2.93 21.94
CA LEU A 292 -3.81 -2.91 21.11
C LEU A 292 -3.25 -4.33 20.94
N PRO A 293 -2.70 -4.67 19.77
CA PRO A 293 -1.99 -5.93 19.61
C PRO A 293 -0.79 -6.00 20.56
N ASP A 294 -0.57 -7.17 21.16
CA ASP A 294 0.54 -7.37 22.08
C ASP A 294 1.90 -7.44 21.36
N ALA A 295 2.99 -7.49 22.13
CA ALA A 295 4.34 -7.52 21.57
C ALA A 295 4.62 -8.78 20.72
N PRO A 296 4.25 -10.02 21.14
CA PRO A 296 4.37 -11.20 20.30
C PRO A 296 3.64 -11.08 18.96
N TYR A 297 2.38 -10.64 18.97
CA TYR A 297 1.62 -10.42 17.74
C TYR A 297 2.29 -9.38 16.86
N THR A 298 2.69 -8.25 17.44
CA THR A 298 3.32 -7.15 16.70
C THR A 298 4.62 -7.61 16.03
N GLN A 299 5.41 -8.46 16.68
CA GLN A 299 6.64 -9.00 16.09
C GLN A 299 6.36 -9.99 14.96
N GLU A 300 5.36 -10.86 15.10
CA GLU A 300 4.96 -11.78 14.01
C GLU A 300 4.39 -11.03 12.82
N ALA A 301 3.60 -9.97 13.05
CA ALA A 301 3.06 -9.11 12.01
C ALA A 301 4.19 -8.42 11.23
N LYS A 302 5.19 -7.88 11.93
CA LYS A 302 6.40 -7.29 11.33
C LYS A 302 7.18 -8.28 10.47
N ASN A 303 7.42 -9.49 10.96
CA ASN A 303 8.10 -10.54 10.21
C ASN A 303 7.32 -10.91 8.94
N THR A 304 6.00 -11.06 9.07
CA THR A 304 5.09 -11.38 7.97
C THR A 304 5.10 -10.27 6.93
N ALA A 305 5.09 -9.00 7.35
CA ALA A 305 5.12 -7.86 6.45
C ALA A 305 6.40 -7.80 5.61
N VAL A 306 7.56 -8.05 6.20
CA VAL A 306 8.84 -8.10 5.45
C VAL A 306 8.83 -9.21 4.39
N ILE A 307 8.29 -10.39 4.71
CA ILE A 307 8.13 -11.48 3.74
C ILE A 307 7.21 -11.07 2.60
N ALA A 308 6.08 -10.44 2.92
CA ALA A 308 5.11 -9.98 1.93
C ALA A 308 5.71 -8.92 0.99
N LEU A 309 6.43 -7.92 1.52
CA LEU A 309 7.11 -6.87 0.75
C LEU A 309 8.12 -7.45 -0.25
N ALA A 310 8.98 -8.37 0.21
CA ALA A 310 9.96 -9.03 -0.66
C ALA A 310 9.28 -9.86 -1.76
N LYS A 311 8.29 -10.68 -1.38
CA LYS A 311 7.52 -11.52 -2.32
C LYS A 311 6.82 -10.67 -3.38
N ALA A 312 6.16 -9.59 -2.96
CA ALA A 312 5.46 -8.65 -3.85
C ALA A 312 6.44 -8.00 -4.84
N GLY A 313 7.59 -7.51 -4.38
CA GLY A 313 8.57 -6.86 -5.25
C GLY A 313 9.15 -7.80 -6.32
N TYR A 314 9.45 -9.05 -5.95
CA TYR A 314 9.93 -10.04 -6.92
C TYR A 314 8.86 -10.44 -7.94
N ARG A 315 7.62 -10.61 -7.49
CA ARG A 315 6.48 -10.91 -8.38
C ARG A 315 6.15 -9.72 -9.29
N LEU A 316 6.25 -8.49 -8.79
CA LEU A 316 6.06 -7.28 -9.59
C LEU A 316 7.10 -7.19 -10.70
N ALA A 317 8.40 -7.35 -10.39
CA ALA A 317 9.46 -7.39 -11.40
C ALA A 317 9.18 -8.44 -12.48
N ALA A 318 8.90 -9.68 -12.07
CA ALA A 318 8.62 -10.76 -13.01
C ALA A 318 7.38 -10.46 -13.87
N THR A 319 6.33 -9.87 -13.28
CA THR A 319 5.08 -9.53 -13.98
C THR A 319 5.30 -8.48 -15.04
N LEU A 320 6.02 -7.39 -14.70
CA LEU A 320 6.32 -6.32 -15.65
C LEU A 320 7.23 -6.81 -16.79
N GLU A 321 8.26 -7.59 -16.48
CA GLU A 321 9.11 -8.19 -17.52
C GLU A 321 8.32 -9.12 -18.44
N ALA A 322 7.46 -9.98 -17.89
CA ALA A 322 6.63 -10.88 -18.68
C ALA A 322 5.63 -10.12 -19.57
N ALA A 323 5.01 -9.06 -19.05
CA ALA A 323 4.06 -8.24 -19.80
C ALA A 323 4.72 -7.55 -21.00
N LEU A 324 5.91 -6.97 -20.83
CA LEU A 324 6.64 -6.30 -21.91
C LEU A 324 7.31 -7.29 -22.87
N ALA A 325 7.67 -8.50 -22.42
CA ALA A 325 8.20 -9.54 -23.29
C ALA A 325 7.12 -10.18 -24.18
N ALA A 326 5.87 -10.16 -23.73
CA ALA A 326 4.71 -10.67 -24.46
C ALA A 326 4.08 -9.62 -25.39
N GLU A 327 4.79 -8.53 -25.66
CA GLU A 327 4.28 -7.46 -26.51
C GLU A 327 3.85 -7.94 -27.89
N LYS A 328 2.68 -7.48 -28.29
CA LYS A 328 2.03 -7.74 -29.57
C LYS A 328 1.50 -6.45 -30.16
#